data_AF-A0A2P8HQV4-F1
#
_entry.id   AF-A0A2P8HQV4-F1
#
_cell.length_a   1.000
_cell.length_b   1.000
_cell.length_c   1.000
_cell.angle_alpha   90.00
_cell.angle_beta   90.00
_cell.angle_gamma   90.00
#
_symmetry.space_group_name_H-M   'P 1'
#
loop_
_entity.id
_entity.type
_entity.pdbx_description
1 polymer ?
#
loop_
_entity_poly.entity_id
_entity_poly.type
_entity_poly.pdbx_seq_one_letter_code
_entity_poly.pdbx_strand_id
1 'polypeptide(L)'
;MNDINQKQTTCKSCGMKPSTGELNYCEDCMTKDQHDYQKIRAYLRLNPNANAMQIANETGISVSRITYFIKNGSFNARSSWDK
;
A
#
# COMPACT_ATOMS: atom_id res chain seq x y z
N MET A 1 11.67 26.28 -22.60
CA MET A 1 12.29 25.22 -21.77
C MET A 1 11.35 24.05 -21.81
N ASN A 2 11.82 22.92 -22.34
CA ASN A 2 11.00 21.81 -22.80
C ASN A 2 10.80 20.84 -21.65
N ASP A 3 9.75 21.01 -20.83
CA ASP A 3 9.35 20.02 -19.84
C ASP A 3 8.69 18.85 -20.57
N ILE A 4 9.53 17.94 -21.08
CA ILE A 4 9.09 16.67 -21.63
C ILE A 4 8.38 15.93 -20.51
N ASN A 5 7.05 15.92 -20.66
CA ASN A 5 6.07 15.09 -19.99
C ASN A 5 6.62 13.67 -19.78
N GLN A 6 7.26 13.44 -18.62
CA GLN A 6 7.89 12.17 -18.32
C GLN A 6 6.77 11.21 -17.90
N LYS A 7 6.15 10.58 -18.90
CA LYS A 7 5.20 9.47 -18.74
C LYS A 7 5.84 8.47 -17.79
N GLN A 8 5.38 8.46 -16.53
CA GLN A 8 5.91 7.58 -15.48
C GLN A 8 5.75 6.15 -15.93
N THR A 9 6.86 5.59 -16.41
CA THR A 9 6.92 4.27 -17.01
C THR A 9 7.27 3.22 -15.97
N THR A 10 7.47 3.60 -14.71
CA THR A 10 7.90 2.70 -13.64
C THR A 10 7.07 2.90 -12.39
N CYS A 11 6.79 1.79 -11.72
CA CYS A 11 6.09 1.74 -10.44
C CYS A 11 6.88 2.49 -9.37
N LYS A 12 6.23 3.41 -8.65
CA LYS A 12 6.87 4.19 -7.57
C LYS A 12 7.28 3.34 -6.36
N SER A 13 6.70 2.16 -6.19
CA SER A 13 7.01 1.27 -5.06
C SER A 13 8.12 0.26 -5.34
N CYS A 14 8.18 -0.31 -6.55
CA CYS A 14 9.14 -1.38 -6.87
C CYS A 14 10.04 -1.07 -8.08
N GLY A 15 9.78 0.01 -8.81
CA GLY A 15 10.53 0.39 -10.01
C GLY A 15 10.18 -0.38 -11.29
N MET A 16 9.31 -1.40 -11.24
CA MET A 16 8.93 -2.17 -12.42
C MET A 16 7.95 -1.44 -13.34
N LYS A 17 8.02 -1.72 -14.65
CA LYS A 17 7.09 -1.16 -15.63
C LYS A 17 5.65 -1.68 -15.38
N PRO A 18 4.66 -0.82 -15.12
CA PRO A 18 3.27 -1.27 -15.05
C PRO A 18 2.80 -1.70 -16.45
N SER A 19 1.99 -2.76 -16.50
CA SER A 19 1.40 -3.30 -17.74
C SER A 19 0.57 -2.26 -18.50
N THR A 20 -0.06 -1.35 -17.75
CA THR A 20 -0.81 -0.21 -18.24
C THR A 20 -0.06 1.09 -17.90
N GLY A 21 0.36 1.83 -18.92
CA GLY A 21 1.23 3.01 -18.80
C GLY A 21 0.59 4.25 -18.18
N GLU A 22 -0.52 4.11 -17.47
CA GLU A 22 -1.26 5.19 -16.79
C GLU A 22 -1.26 5.04 -15.26
N LEU A 23 -0.71 3.96 -14.72
CA LEU A 23 -0.73 3.68 -13.27
C LEU A 23 0.58 4.08 -12.59
N ASN A 24 0.47 4.73 -11.41
CA ASN A 24 1.61 5.09 -10.56
C ASN A 24 2.28 3.86 -9.89
N TYR A 25 1.53 2.77 -9.77
CA TYR A 25 1.95 1.52 -9.14
C TYR A 25 1.62 0.37 -10.10
N CYS A 26 2.43 -0.68 -10.12
CA CYS A 26 2.09 -1.90 -10.86
C CYS A 26 1.03 -2.70 -10.13
N GLU A 27 0.37 -3.60 -10.85
CA GLU A 27 -0.69 -4.49 -10.33
C GLU A 27 -0.19 -5.29 -9.12
N ASP A 28 1.02 -5.86 -9.18
CA ASP A 28 1.60 -6.61 -8.06
C ASP A 28 1.73 -5.78 -6.78
N CYS A 29 2.17 -4.52 -6.89
CA CYS A 29 2.27 -3.62 -5.76
C CYS A 29 0.89 -3.29 -5.20
N MET A 30 -0.10 -3.04 -6.06
CA MET A 30 -1.47 -2.78 -5.62
C MET A 30 -2.10 -4.00 -4.93
N THR A 31 -1.90 -5.20 -5.47
CA THR A 31 -2.36 -6.45 -4.87
C THR A 31 -1.68 -6.70 -3.53
N LYS A 32 -0.36 -6.47 -3.44
CA LYS A 32 0.38 -6.60 -2.18
C LYS A 32 -0.11 -5.61 -1.13
N ASP A 33 -0.31 -4.35 -1.51
CA ASP A 33 -0.87 -3.32 -0.63
C ASP A 33 -2.24 -3.73 -0.08
N GLN A 34 -3.13 -4.23 -0.95
CA GLN A 34 -4.45 -4.71 -0.54
C GLN A 34 -4.36 -5.87 0.45
N HIS A 35 -3.49 -6.84 0.19
CA HIS A 35 -3.30 -7.99 1.07
C HIS A 35 -2.70 -7.59 2.42
N ASP A 36 -1.71 -6.70 2.44
CA ASP A 36 -1.12 -6.15 3.66
C ASP A 36 -2.18 -5.43 4.51
N TYR A 37 -3.01 -4.59 3.87
CA TYR A 37 -4.10 -3.89 4.54
C TYR A 37 -5.12 -4.85 5.16
N GLN A 38 -5.54 -5.87 4.40
CA GLN A 38 -6.48 -6.88 4.90
C GLN A 38 -5.94 -7.62 6.12
N LYS A 39 -4.65 -8.01 6.11
CA LYS A 39 -3.99 -8.64 7.26
C LYS A 39 -3.97 -7.73 8.48
N ILE A 40 -3.58 -6.47 8.32
CA ILE A 40 -3.55 -5.49 9.41
C ILE A 40 -4.95 -5.29 9.98
N ARG A 41 -5.97 -5.11 9.12
CA ARG A 41 -7.37 -4.93 9.55
C ARG A 41 -7.91 -6.15 10.28
N ALA A 42 -7.64 -7.36 9.77
CA ALA A 42 -8.06 -8.61 10.41
C ALA A 42 -7.44 -8.76 11.80
N TYR A 43 -6.14 -8.46 11.92
CA TYR A 43 -5.45 -8.52 13.20
C TYR A 43 -5.96 -7.49 14.20
N LEU A 44 -6.19 -6.24 13.78
CA LEU A 44 -6.74 -5.18 14.63
C LEU A 44 -8.18 -5.45 15.08
N ARG A 45 -8.99 -6.15 14.28
CA ARG A 45 -10.34 -6.57 14.69
C ARG A 45 -10.32 -7.54 15.87
N LEU A 46 -9.33 -8.43 15.91
CA LEU A 46 -9.15 -9.40 17.00
C LEU A 46 -8.37 -8.79 18.19
N ASN A 47 -7.50 -7.82 17.90
CA ASN A 47 -6.59 -7.20 18.87
C ASN A 47 -6.69 -5.66 18.78
N PRO A 48 -7.78 -5.04 19.27
CA PRO A 48 -8.06 -3.61 19.07
C PRO A 48 -7.04 -2.66 19.71
N ASN A 49 -6.34 -3.13 20.75
CA ASN A 49 -5.31 -2.35 21.46
C ASN A 49 -3.88 -2.69 21.01
N ALA A 50 -3.72 -3.42 19.91
CA ALA A 50 -2.40 -3.78 19.44
C ALA A 50 -1.61 -2.57 18.91
N ASN A 51 -0.32 -2.53 19.23
CA ASN A 51 0.60 -1.56 18.69
C ASN A 51 1.26 -2.04 17.39
N ALA A 52 1.94 -1.13 16.68
CA ALA A 52 2.55 -1.42 15.38
C ALA A 52 3.61 -2.53 15.42
N MET A 53 4.34 -2.70 16.53
CA MET A 53 5.30 -3.79 16.68
C MET A 53 4.62 -5.15 16.80
N GLN A 54 3.52 -5.25 17.55
CA GLN A 54 2.77 -6.50 17.68
C GLN A 54 2.19 -6.93 16.33
N ILE A 55 1.63 -5.98 15.59
CA ILE A 55 1.13 -6.24 14.22
C ILE A 55 2.27 -6.71 13.32
N ALA A 56 3.45 -6.09 13.40
CA ALA A 56 4.61 -6.47 12.59
C ALA A 56 5.09 -7.89 12.87
N ASN A 57 5.18 -8.25 14.15
CA ASN A 57 5.60 -9.58 14.58
C ASN A 57 4.65 -10.68 14.10
N GLU A 58 3.34 -10.42 14.13
CA GLU A 58 2.35 -11.42 13.71
C GLU A 58 2.20 -11.49 12.17
N THR A 59 2.13 -10.33 11.51
CA THR A 59 1.78 -10.28 10.08
C THR A 59 2.99 -10.37 9.15
N GLY A 60 4.21 -10.17 9.68
CA GLY A 60 5.44 -10.04 8.91
C GLY A 60 5.55 -8.74 8.11
N ILE A 61 4.62 -7.80 8.28
CA ILE A 61 4.62 -6.50 7.61
C ILE A 61 5.52 -5.53 8.38
N SER A 62 6.29 -4.69 7.68
CA SER A 62 7.17 -3.74 8.35
C SER A 62 6.40 -2.73 9.20
N VAL A 63 6.98 -2.36 10.34
CA VAL A 63 6.43 -1.31 11.23
C VAL A 63 6.19 0.01 10.48
N SER A 64 7.09 0.37 9.57
CA SER A 64 6.94 1.58 8.73
C SER A 64 5.66 1.54 7.89
N ARG A 65 5.35 0.38 7.30
CA ARG A 65 4.20 0.18 6.44
C ARG A 65 2.90 0.08 7.24
N ILE A 66 2.93 -0.59 8.38
CA ILE A 66 1.81 -0.60 9.33
C ILE A 66 1.49 0.82 9.81
N THR A 67 2.52 1.59 10.20
CA THR A 67 2.36 2.98 10.63
C THR A 67 1.78 3.84 9.51
N TYR A 68 2.20 3.62 8.26
CA TYR A 68 1.61 4.29 7.10
C TYR A 68 0.10 3.99 6.98
N PHE A 69 -0.31 2.72 7.10
CA PHE A 69 -1.73 2.35 7.02
C PHE A 69 -2.56 2.93 8.16
N ILE A 70 -2.04 2.91 9.40
CA ILE A 70 -2.72 3.47 10.57
C ILE A 70 -2.88 4.99 10.43
N LYS A 71 -1.85 5.70 9.97
CA LYS A 71 -1.87 7.17 9.86
C LYS A 71 -2.74 7.67 8.70
N ASN A 72 -2.68 6.99 7.55
CA ASN A 72 -3.34 7.47 6.33
C ASN A 72 -4.73 6.87 6.11
N GLY A 73 -5.13 5.84 6.88
CA GLY A 73 -6.46 5.22 6.84
C GLY A 73 -6.75 4.40 5.57
N SER A 74 -6.04 4.63 4.48
CA SER A 74 -6.12 3.88 3.22
C SER A 74 -4.94 4.27 2.31
N PHE A 75 -4.56 3.38 1.39
CA PHE A 75 -3.64 3.75 0.32
C PHE A 75 -4.39 4.52 -0.76
N ASN A 76 -3.97 5.77 -1.00
CA ASN A 76 -4.52 6.61 -2.06
C ASN A 76 -3.98 6.17 -3.43
N ALA A 77 -4.65 5.19 -4.04
CA ALA A 77 -4.64 4.97 -5.48
C ALA A 77 -6.07 4.66 -5.93
N ARG A 78 -6.91 5.71 -5.98
CA ARG A 78 -8.28 5.74 -6.53
C ARG A 78 -9.08 4.45 -6.33
N SER A 79 -9.85 4.35 -5.25
CA SER A 79 -11.29 4.02 -5.25
C SER A 79 -11.74 3.39 -3.93
N SER A 80 -13.00 3.66 -3.60
CA SER A 80 -13.92 2.87 -2.79
C SER A 80 -13.44 1.47 -2.36
N TRP A 81 -13.05 1.29 -1.10
CA TRP A 81 -12.88 -0.05 -0.49
C TRP A 81 -13.61 -0.23 0.84
N ASP A 82 -14.45 0.74 1.23
CA ASP A 82 -15.42 0.65 2.33
C ASP A 82 -16.80 1.11 1.85
N LYS A 83 -17.42 0.36 0.91
CA LYS A 83 -18.88 0.37 0.71
C LYS A 83 -19.44 -0.96 1.15
#